data_AF-A0A6V7KE56-F1
#
_entry.id   AF-A0A6V7KE56-F1
#
_cell.length_a   1.000
_cell.length_b   1.000
_cell.length_c   1.000
_cell.angle_alpha   90.00
_cell.angle_beta   90.00
_cell.angle_gamma   90.00
#
_symmetry.space_group_name_H-M   'P 1'
#
loop_
_entity.id
_entity.type
_entity.pdbx_description
1 polymer ?
#
loop_
_entity_poly.entity_id
_entity_poly.type
_entity_poly.pdbx_seq_one_letter_code
_entity_poly.pdbx_strand_id
1 'polypeptide(L)'
;MKLFDALDVWRKPERLEKLVLTSEADARGRTGFEESPYPQGDYLREALTVACAVTSGAVVADGFQGIGVRDELHRRRIAALTAWKAQKIPASTP
;
A
#
# COMPACT_ATOMS: atom_id res chain seq x y z
N MET A 1 0.77 0.55 6.40
CA MET A 1 1.79 -0.45 6.78
C MET A 1 1.19 -1.71 7.38
N LYS A 2 0.49 -1.68 8.52
CA LYS A 2 -0.04 -2.89 9.20
C LYS A 2 -0.70 -3.94 8.28
N LEU A 3 -1.57 -3.52 7.35
CA LEU A 3 -2.21 -4.42 6.38
C LEU A 3 -1.18 -5.10 5.46
N PHE A 4 -0.25 -4.34 4.88
CA PHE A 4 0.81 -4.85 4.02
C PHE A 4 1.74 -5.81 4.76
N ASP A 5 2.04 -5.51 6.02
CA ASP A 5 2.83 -6.40 6.88
C ASP A 5 2.09 -7.72 7.17
N ALA A 6 0.78 -7.65 7.48
CA ALA A 6 -0.05 -8.83 7.74
C ALA A 6 -0.22 -9.71 6.48
N LEU A 7 -0.34 -9.09 5.31
CA LEU A 7 -0.41 -9.80 4.03
C LEU A 7 0.95 -10.32 3.56
N ASP A 8 2.05 -9.87 4.17
CA ASP A 8 3.42 -10.21 3.76
C ASP A 8 3.72 -9.84 2.29
N VAL A 9 3.18 -8.69 1.84
CA VAL A 9 3.32 -8.23 0.45
C VAL A 9 4.76 -7.97 0.03
N TRP A 10 5.67 -7.81 0.99
CA TRP A 10 7.10 -7.60 0.74
C TRP A 10 7.79 -8.82 0.13
N ARG A 11 7.25 -10.02 0.39
CA ARG A 11 7.74 -11.28 -0.18
C ARG A 11 6.76 -11.85 -1.21
N LYS A 12 5.47 -11.53 -1.06
CA LYS A 12 4.36 -12.10 -1.84
C LYS A 12 3.38 -11.00 -2.25
N PRO A 13 3.77 -10.06 -3.12
CA PRO A 13 2.93 -8.93 -3.51
C PRO A 13 1.57 -9.36 -4.10
N GLU A 14 1.52 -10.53 -4.74
CA GLU A 14 0.31 -11.12 -5.30
C GLU A 14 -0.79 -11.42 -4.25
N ARG A 15 -0.45 -11.45 -2.96
CA ARG A 15 -1.45 -11.60 -1.88
C ARG A 15 -2.36 -10.38 -1.76
N LEU A 16 -1.90 -9.20 -2.14
CA LEU A 16 -2.76 -8.02 -2.19
C LEU A 16 -3.86 -8.20 -3.23
N GLU A 17 -3.52 -8.66 -4.44
CA GLU A 17 -4.50 -8.90 -5.51
C GLU A 17 -5.54 -9.93 -5.09
N LYS A 18 -5.12 -11.01 -4.42
CA LYS A 18 -6.07 -12.01 -3.91
C LYS A 18 -7.06 -11.39 -2.92
N LEU A 19 -6.59 -10.56 -1.99
CA LEU A 19 -7.46 -9.84 -1.06
C LEU A 19 -8.44 -8.93 -1.82
N VAL A 20 -7.93 -8.12 -2.74
CA VAL A 20 -8.76 -7.18 -3.52
C VAL A 20 -9.83 -7.93 -4.31
N LEU A 21 -9.47 -9.00 -5.02
CA LEU A 21 -10.41 -9.80 -5.82
C LEU A 21 -11.50 -10.45 -4.96
N THR A 22 -11.14 -11.04 -3.82
CA THR A 22 -12.12 -11.65 -2.93
C THR A 22 -13.07 -10.60 -2.33
N SER A 23 -12.55 -9.43 -1.94
CA SER A 23 -13.40 -8.36 -1.39
C SER A 23 -14.24 -7.65 -2.45
N GLU A 24 -13.76 -7.53 -3.68
CA GLU A 24 -14.52 -7.01 -4.81
C GLU A 24 -15.66 -7.97 -5.20
N ALA A 25 -15.39 -9.29 -5.22
CA ALA A 25 -16.42 -10.30 -5.45
C ALA A 25 -17.52 -10.28 -4.38
N ASP A 26 -17.17 -10.11 -3.10
CA ASP A 26 -18.14 -9.95 -2.01
C ASP A 26 -18.99 -8.69 -2.18
N ALA A 27 -18.37 -7.55 -2.52
CA ALA A 27 -19.08 -6.29 -2.74
C ALA A 27 -20.06 -6.36 -3.93
N ARG A 28 -19.71 -7.08 -4.99
CA ARG A 28 -20.53 -7.26 -6.20
C ARG A 28 -21.51 -8.44 -6.14
N GLY A 29 -21.41 -9.30 -5.13
CA GLY A 29 -22.21 -10.52 -5.02
C GLY A 29 -23.69 -10.30 -4.69
N ARG A 30 -24.10 -9.06 -4.39
CA ARG A 30 -25.49 -8.69 -4.11
C ARG A 30 -26.19 -8.21 -5.37
N THR A 31 -27.42 -8.66 -5.59
CA THR A 31 -28.25 -8.23 -6.72
C THR A 31 -28.34 -6.70 -6.80
N GLY A 32 -28.05 -6.14 -7.97
CA GLY A 32 -28.02 -4.71 -8.23
C GLY A 32 -26.67 -4.02 -7.95
N PHE A 33 -25.64 -4.77 -7.54
CA PHE A 33 -24.29 -4.25 -7.28
C PHE A 33 -23.23 -4.82 -8.23
N GLU A 34 -23.62 -5.56 -9.27
CA GLU A 34 -22.74 -6.33 -10.14
C GLU A 34 -21.64 -5.46 -10.81
N GLU A 35 -21.97 -4.20 -11.11
CA GLU A 35 -21.06 -3.23 -11.75
C GLU A 35 -20.49 -2.20 -10.77
N SER A 36 -20.62 -2.44 -9.45
CA SER A 36 -20.18 -1.48 -8.45
C SER A 36 -18.66 -1.28 -8.54
N PRO A 37 -18.18 -0.03 -8.66
CA PRO A 37 -16.76 0.23 -8.62
C PRO A 37 -16.19 -0.14 -7.24
N TYR A 38 -14.97 -0.66 -7.22
CA TYR A 38 -14.27 -1.05 -6.00
C TYR A 38 -12.99 -0.19 -5.83
N PRO A 39 -13.12 1.15 -5.64
CA PRO A 39 -12.00 2.09 -5.67
C PRO A 39 -10.94 1.83 -4.60
N GLN A 40 -11.30 1.16 -3.51
CA GLN A 40 -10.37 0.70 -2.49
C GLN A 40 -9.33 -0.30 -3.04
N GLY A 41 -9.67 -1.07 -4.09
CA GLY A 41 -8.72 -1.94 -4.77
C GLY A 41 -7.59 -1.15 -5.42
N ASP A 42 -7.96 -0.16 -6.23
CA ASP A 42 -6.99 0.71 -6.91
C ASP A 42 -6.16 1.52 -5.91
N TYR A 43 -6.81 2.05 -4.87
CA TYR A 43 -6.11 2.73 -3.78
C TYR A 43 -5.02 1.85 -3.14
N LEU A 44 -5.33 0.58 -2.86
CA LEU A 44 -4.39 -0.34 -2.25
C LEU A 44 -3.24 -0.70 -3.19
N ARG A 45 -3.52 -0.89 -4.49
CA ARG A 45 -2.50 -1.15 -5.52
C ARG A 45 -1.52 0.01 -5.63
N GLU A 46 -2.04 1.23 -5.79
CA GLU A 46 -1.22 2.42 -5.86
C GLU A 46 -0.38 2.63 -4.58
N ALA A 47 -0.98 2.44 -3.41
CA ALA A 47 -0.27 2.53 -2.13
C ALA A 47 0.88 1.50 -2.06
N LEU A 48 0.66 0.27 -2.54
CA LEU A 48 1.71 -0.74 -2.57
C LEU A 48 2.85 -0.32 -3.50
N THR A 49 2.54 0.20 -4.69
CA THR A 49 3.54 0.73 -5.62
C THR A 49 4.41 1.81 -4.97
N VAL A 50 3.78 2.77 -4.27
CA VAL A 50 4.50 3.83 -3.55
C VAL A 50 5.42 3.28 -2.46
N ALA A 51 4.93 2.31 -1.68
CA ALA A 51 5.74 1.70 -0.62
C ALA A 51 6.90 0.85 -1.17
N CYS A 52 6.70 0.17 -2.30
CA CYS A 52 7.72 -0.64 -2.97
C CYS A 52 8.81 0.19 -3.64
N ALA A 53 8.53 1.43 -4.03
CA ALA A 53 9.54 2.36 -4.54
C ALA A 53 10.62 2.69 -3.49
N VAL A 54 10.31 2.52 -2.19
CA VAL A 54 11.28 2.63 -1.10
C VAL A 54 11.96 1.27 -0.90
N THR A 55 13.23 1.19 -1.30
CA THR A 55 14.03 -0.04 -1.27
C THR A 55 15.00 -0.07 -0.09
N SER A 56 15.35 -1.27 0.38
CA SER A 56 16.42 -1.46 1.36
C SER A 56 17.78 -1.01 0.83
N GLY A 57 18.02 -1.10 -0.48
CA GLY A 57 19.25 -0.65 -1.12
C GLY A 57 19.52 0.83 -0.90
N ALA A 58 18.50 1.69 -1.05
CA ALA A 58 18.63 3.13 -0.78
C ALA A 58 18.90 3.41 0.71
N VAL A 59 18.32 2.62 1.61
CA VAL A 59 18.56 2.75 3.06
C VAL A 59 20.00 2.36 3.42
N VAL A 60 20.50 1.27 2.87
CA VAL A 60 21.89 0.82 3.07
C VAL A 60 22.88 1.80 2.47
N ALA A 61 22.59 2.36 1.28
CA ALA A 61 23.42 3.36 0.64
C ALA A 61 23.60 4.63 1.50
N ASP A 62 22.58 4.98 2.29
CA ASP A 62 22.63 6.10 3.24
C ASP A 62 23.31 5.74 4.58
N GLY A 63 23.95 4.57 4.69
CA GLY A 63 24.80 4.20 5.81
C GLY A 63 24.09 3.45 6.96
N PHE A 64 22.80 3.12 6.81
CA PHE A 64 22.11 2.30 7.82
C PHE A 64 22.57 0.84 7.77
N GLN A 65 22.69 0.21 8.95
CA GLN A 65 23.20 -1.16 9.07
C GLN A 65 22.37 -2.00 10.06
N GLY A 66 22.42 -3.33 9.87
CA GLY A 66 21.77 -4.30 10.77
C GLY A 66 20.28 -4.03 10.95
N ILE A 67 19.83 -4.05 12.21
CA ILE A 67 18.42 -3.78 12.57
C ILE A 67 17.96 -2.37 12.13
N GLY A 68 18.88 -1.40 12.07
CA GLY A 68 18.59 -0.02 11.67
C GLY A 68 18.08 0.09 10.23
N VAL A 69 18.45 -0.85 9.35
CA VAL A 69 17.92 -0.88 7.96
C VAL A 69 16.42 -1.14 7.96
N ARG A 70 15.94 -2.06 8.80
CA ARG A 70 14.52 -2.42 8.85
C ARG A 70 13.68 -1.26 9.36
N ASP A 71 14.12 -0.66 10.46
CA ASP A 71 13.39 0.44 11.12
C ASP A 71 13.34 1.67 10.21
N GLU A 72 14.46 1.99 9.56
CA GLU A 72 14.53 3.10 8.63
C GLU A 72 13.72 2.85 7.35
N LEU A 73 13.78 1.64 6.79
CA LEU A 73 12.96 1.26 5.65
C LEU A 73 11.47 1.41 5.96
N HIS A 74 11.04 0.99 7.16
CA HIS A 74 9.66 1.15 7.61
C HIS A 74 9.29 2.63 7.74
N ARG A 75 10.16 3.44 8.36
CA ARG A 75 9.96 4.90 8.51
C ARG A 75 9.82 5.60 7.16
N ARG A 76 10.71 5.30 6.20
CA ARG A 76 10.69 5.90 4.85
C ARG A 76 9.43 5.50 4.07
N ARG A 77 8.99 4.24 4.17
CA ARG A 77 7.73 3.78 3.56
C ARG A 77 6.52 4.51 4.14
N ILE A 78 6.47 4.70 5.46
CA ILE A 78 5.42 5.52 6.09
C ILE A 78 5.45 6.95 5.54
N ALA A 79 6.63 7.58 5.49
CA ALA A 79 6.76 8.94 5.00
C ALA A 79 6.29 9.09 3.53
N ALA A 80 6.70 8.17 2.66
CA ALA A 80 6.28 8.14 1.26
C ALA A 80 4.75 7.99 1.11
N LEU A 81 4.15 7.07 1.88
CA LEU A 81 2.70 6.87 1.88
C LEU A 81 1.94 8.09 2.40
N THR A 82 2.44 8.76 3.44
CA THR A 82 1.85 9.98 3.98
C THR A 82 1.88 11.10 2.94
N ALA A 83 3.01 11.30 2.26
CA ALA A 83 3.14 12.31 1.21
C ALA A 83 2.20 12.01 0.02
N TRP A 84 2.18 10.76 -0.44
CA TRP A 84 1.26 10.32 -1.51
C TRP A 84 -0.21 10.52 -1.13
N LYS A 85 -0.59 10.17 0.10
CA LYS A 85 -1.97 10.36 0.57
C LYS A 85 -2.36 11.84 0.61
N ALA A 86 -1.45 12.71 1.04
CA ALA A 86 -1.68 14.15 1.06
C ALA A 86 -1.86 14.75 -0.35
N GLN A 87 -1.21 14.18 -1.37
CA GLN A 87 -1.39 14.60 -2.76
C GLN A 87 -2.73 14.13 -3.36
N LYS A 88 -3.27 13.00 -2.88
CA LYS A 88 -4.55 12.45 -3.36
C LYS A 88 -5.78 13.09 -2.76
N ILE A 89 -5.67 13.69 -1.57
CA ILE A 89 -6.76 14.44 -0.94
C ILE A 89 -6.52 15.90 -1.32
N PRO A 90 -7.21 16.48 -2.32
CA PRO A 90 -7.16 17.92 -2.49
C PRO A 90 -7.62 18.53 -1.17
N ALA A 91 -6.87 19.51 -0.66
CA ALA A 91 -7.31 20.30 0.48
C ALA A 91 -8.75 20.73 0.20
N SER A 92 -9.69 20.25 1.01
CA SER A 92 -11.08 20.69 0.94
C SER A 92 -11.05 22.20 1.18
N THR A 93 -11.19 22.95 0.10
CA THR A 93 -11.39 24.39 0.12
C THR A 93 -12.59 24.68 1.03
N PRO A 94 -12.48 25.53 2.06
CA PRO A 94 -13.66 26.05 2.74
C PRO A 94 -14.50 26.93 1.80
#